data_AF-A0A1F8GF44-F1
#
_entry.id   AF-A0A1F8GF44-F1
#
_cell.length_a   1.000
_cell.length_b   1.000
_cell.length_c   1.000
_cell.angle_alpha   90.00
_cell.angle_beta   90.00
_cell.angle_gamma   90.00
#
_symmetry.space_group_name_H-M   'P 1'
#
loop_
_entity.id
_entity.type
_entity.pdbx_description
1 polymer ?
#
loop_
_entity_poly.entity_id
_entity_poly.type
_entity_poly.pdbx_seq_one_letter_code
_entity_poly.pdbx_strand_id
1 'polypeptide(L)' 'MSSDKELTVEQFKLACISNNEFTDEQIWTLIQNVVLSSEEDVREFVAVLHKYRPDLEERFFNHIVITID' A
#
# COMPACT_ATOMS: atom_id res chain seq x y z
N MET A 1 -3.06 20.36 13.03
CA MET A 1 -2.53 19.07 13.50
C MET A 1 -3.61 18.06 13.24
N SER A 2 -3.61 17.44 12.06
CA SER A 2 -4.57 16.39 11.73
C SER A 2 -3.83 15.09 11.93
N SER A 3 -4.26 14.31 12.91
CA SER A 3 -3.69 13.02 13.25
C SER A 3 -3.49 12.18 11.99
N ASP A 4 -2.23 11.92 11.64
CA ASP A 4 -1.87 10.94 10.62
C ASP A 4 -2.50 9.61 11.04
N LYS A 5 -3.61 9.23 10.40
CA LYS A 5 -4.30 7.98 10.71
C LYS A 5 -3.43 6.85 10.17
N GLU A 6 -2.60 6.31 11.03
CA GLU A 6 -1.87 5.06 10.78
C GLU A 6 -2.86 4.00 10.30
N LEU A 7 -2.60 3.47 9.11
CA LEU A 7 -3.44 2.46 8.46
C LEU A 7 -2.79 1.09 8.67
N THR A 8 -3.56 0.12 9.14
CA THR A 8 -3.05 -1.26 9.24
C THR A 8 -3.07 -1.96 7.88
N VAL A 9 -2.29 -3.03 7.72
CA VAL A 9 -2.28 -3.85 6.49
C VAL A 9 -3.67 -4.43 6.19
N GLU A 10 -4.43 -4.80 7.22
CA GLU A 10 -5.80 -5.29 7.05
C GLU A 10 -6.73 -4.21 6.46
N GLN A 11 -6.62 -2.97 6.93
CA GLN A 11 -7.40 -1.85 6.38
C GLN A 11 -6.97 -1.53 4.94
N PHE A 12 -5.67 -1.58 4.66
CA PHE A 12 -5.14 -1.42 3.31
C PHE A 12 -5.67 -2.49 2.35
N LYS A 13 -5.69 -3.75 2.80
CA LYS A 13 -6.23 -4.88 2.06
C LYS A 13 -7.70 -4.67 1.70
N LEU A 14 -8.52 -4.22 2.66
CA LEU A 14 -9.91 -3.88 2.41
C LEU A 14 -10.06 -2.81 1.32
N ALA A 15 -9.21 -1.78 1.33
CA ALA A 15 -9.23 -0.75 0.28
C ALA A 15 -8.84 -1.32 -1.09
N CYS A 16 -7.83 -2.21 -1.16
CA CYS A 16 -7.38 -2.82 -2.41
C CYS A 16 -8.42 -3.78 -3.03
N ILE A 17 -9.18 -4.51 -2.21
CA ILE A 17 -10.21 -5.43 -2.70
C ILE A 17 -11.54 -4.75 -3.01
N SER A 18 -11.74 -3.50 -2.56
CA SER A 18 -13.00 -2.83 -2.81
C SER A 18 -13.15 -2.52 -4.30
N ASN A 19 -14.23 -3.03 -4.88
CA ASN A 19 -14.43 -3.15 -6.31
C ASN A 19 -14.75 -1.77 -6.93
N ASN A 20 -13.71 -1.03 -7.33
CA ASN A 20 -13.75 0.33 -7.89
C ASN A 20 -14.22 1.46 -6.95
N GLU A 21 -14.25 1.25 -5.63
CA GLU A 21 -14.49 2.36 -4.69
C GLU A 21 -13.30 3.33 -4.60
N PHE A 22 -12.09 2.82 -4.84
CA PHE A 22 -10.85 3.59 -4.79
C PHE A 22 -10.10 3.50 -6.12
N THR A 23 -9.66 4.64 -6.61
CA THR A 23 -8.73 4.72 -7.74
C THR A 23 -7.32 4.33 -7.30
N ASP A 24 -6.47 3.96 -8.26
CA ASP A 24 -5.08 3.62 -7.99
C ASP A 24 -4.32 4.77 -7.30
N GLU A 25 -4.65 6.03 -7.59
CA GLU A 25 -4.06 7.20 -6.95
C GLU A 25 -4.49 7.35 -5.48
N GLN A 26 -5.75 7.02 -5.17
CA GLN A 26 -6.24 6.99 -3.79
C GLN A 26 -5.58 5.85 -3.01
N ILE A 27 -5.47 4.66 -3.59
CA ILE A 27 -4.74 3.54 -2.98
C ILE A 27 -3.26 3.90 -2.78
N TRP A 28 -2.63 4.57 -3.75
CA TRP A 28 -1.25 5.05 -3.63
C TRP A 28 -1.06 6.01 -2.46
N THR A 29 -2.03 6.88 -2.22
CA THR A 29 -2.02 7.78 -1.05
C THR A 29 -2.17 7.00 0.26
N LEU A 30 -2.97 5.92 0.26
CA LEU A 30 -3.10 5.03 1.41
C LEU A 30 -1.80 4.29 1.73
N ILE A 31 -1.05 3.82 0.71
CA ILE A 31 0.24 3.15 0.89
C ILE A 31 1.19 3.97 1.78
N GLN A 32 1.24 5.30 1.59
CA GLN A 32 2.10 6.18 2.37
C GLN A 32 1.76 6.25 3.87
N ASN A 33 0.56 5.81 4.24
CA ASN A 33 0.06 5.79 5.62
C ASN A 33 0.02 4.37 6.21
N VAL A 34 0.41 3.34 5.45
CA VAL A 34 0.45 1.96 5.94
C VAL A 34 1.65 1.77 6.86
N VAL A 35 1.38 1.35 8.09
CA VAL A 35 2.43 1.02 9.05
C VAL A 35 2.75 -0.47 8.94
N LEU A 36 3.96 -0.78 8.47
CA LEU A 36 4.48 -2.15 8.36
C LEU A 36 5.39 -2.41 9.57
N SER A 37 4.87 -3.11 10.59
CA SER A 37 5.60 -3.31 11.86
C SER A 37 6.38 -4.63 11.90
N SER A 38 6.12 -5.54 10.96
CA SER A 38 6.70 -6.88 10.93
C SER A 38 7.01 -7.36 9.52
N GLU A 39 7.88 -8.36 9.39
CA GLU A 39 8.14 -9.01 8.08
C GLU A 39 6.88 -9.68 7.51
N GLU A 40 5.97 -10.13 8.38
CA GLU A 40 4.68 -10.69 7.99
C GLU A 40 3.80 -9.61 7.34
N ASP A 41 3.73 -8.42 7.94
CA ASP A 41 3.00 -7.26 7.39
C ASP A 41 3.51 -6.88 6.01
N VAL A 42 4.84 -6.85 5.83
CA VAL A 42 5.46 -6.53 4.53
C VAL A 42 5.08 -7.58 3.49
N ARG A 43 5.14 -8.86 3.83
CA ARG A 43 4.77 -9.94 2.91
C ARG A 43 3.30 -9.88 2.54
N GLU A 44 2.41 -9.64 3.51
CA GLU A 44 0.97 -9.52 3.24
C GLU A 44 0.68 -8.28 2.38
N PHE A 45 1.30 -7.14 2.69
CA PHE A 45 1.16 -5.90 1.92
C PHE A 45 1.56 -6.09 0.45
N VAL A 46 2.73 -6.68 0.19
CA VAL A 46 3.20 -6.95 -1.18
C VAL A 46 2.29 -7.96 -1.88
N ALA A 47 1.86 -9.02 -1.20
CA ALA A 47 0.95 -10.01 -1.78
C ALA A 47 -0.41 -9.41 -2.17
N VAL A 48 -0.92 -8.47 -1.38
CA VAL A 48 -2.15 -7.73 -1.69
C VAL A 48 -1.98 -6.85 -2.92
N LEU A 49 -0.89 -6.06 -2.99
CA LEU A 49 -0.58 -5.24 -4.16
C LEU A 49 -0.45 -6.10 -5.41
N HIS A 50 0.37 -7.15 -5.36
CA HIS A 50 0.58 -8.06 -6.49
C HIS A 50 -0.73 -8.66 -7.04
N LYS A 51 -1.64 -9.03 -6.12
CA LYS A 51 -2.89 -9.70 -6.49
C LYS A 51 -3.97 -8.75 -7.01
N TYR A 52 -4.12 -7.57 -6.40
CA TYR A 52 -5.26 -6.68 -6.64
C TYR A 52 -4.90 -5.41 -7.41
N ARG A 53 -3.65 -4.96 -7.31
CA ARG A 53 -3.17 -3.69 -7.85
C ARG A 53 -1.71 -3.82 -8.35
N PRO A 54 -1.42 -4.69 -9.34
CA PRO A 54 -0.05 -4.96 -9.80
C PRO A 54 0.65 -3.71 -10.37
N ASP A 55 -0.08 -2.78 -10.99
CA ASP A 55 0.50 -1.52 -11.47
C ASP A 55 1.05 -0.64 -10.31
N LEU A 56 0.42 -0.70 -9.14
CA LEU A 56 0.90 0.00 -7.94
C LEU A 56 2.09 -0.70 -7.30
N GLU A 57 2.16 -2.03 -7.38
CA GLU A 57 3.34 -2.80 -6.97
C GLU A 57 4.57 -2.36 -7.76
N GLU A 58 4.46 -2.32 -9.10
CA GLU A 58 5.56 -1.90 -9.97
C GLU A 58 6.01 -0.47 -9.64
N ARG A 59 5.05 0.44 -9.43
CA ARG A 59 5.33 1.81 -9.01
C ARG A 59 6.02 1.89 -7.64
N PHE A 60 5.60 1.06 -6.69
CA PHE A 60 6.18 1.01 -5.34
C PHE A 60 7.65 0.59 -5.38
N PHE A 61 7.97 -0.50 -6.06
CA PHE A 61 9.36 -0.96 -6.15
C PHE A 61 10.24 -0.02 -6.98
N ASN A 62 9.72 0.56 -8.07
CA ASN A 62 10.46 1.59 -8.81
C ASN A 62 10.76 2.82 -7.93
N HIS A 63 9.85 3.23 -7.04
CA HIS A 63 10.08 4.37 -6.16
C HIS A 63 11.12 4.09 -5.07
N ILE A 64 11.10 2.89 -4.47
CA ILE A 64 12.08 2.45 -3.46
C ILE A 64 13.48 2.33 -4.06
N VAL A 65 13.59 1.76 -5.27
CA VAL A 65 14.88 1.58 -5.94
C VAL A 65 15.56 2.93 -6.24
N ILE A 66 14.78 3.99 -6.48
CA ILE A 66 15.30 5.34 -6.73
C ILE A 66 15.75 6.04 -5.42
N THR A 67 15.27 5.61 -4.26
CA THR A 67 15.59 6.28 -2.97
C THR A 67 16.86 5.74 -2.29
N ILE A 68 17.54 4.75 -2.89
CA ILE A 68 18.84 4.24 -2.43
C ILE A 68 19.94 4.87 -3.31
N ASP A 69 20.16 6.18 -3.15
CA ASP A 69 21.36 6.90 -3.62
C ASP A 69 21.78 7.93 -2.57
#